data_AF-A0A2G2VJW3-F1
#
_entry.id   AF-A0A2G2VJW3-F1
#
_cell.length_a   1.000
_cell.length_b   1.000
_cell.length_c   1.000
_cell.angle_alpha   90.00
_cell.angle_beta   90.00
_cell.angle_gamma   90.00
#
_symmetry.space_group_name_H-M   'P 1'
#
loop_
_entity.id
_entity.type
_entity.pdbx_description
1 polymer ?
#
loop_
_entity_poly.entity_id
_entity_poly.type
_entity_poly.pdbx_seq_one_letter_code
_entity_poly.pdbx_strand_id
1 'polypeptide(L)'
;MDTSLIHVKSPYIKIMKNNFFFFRSSTNNANKTPSPPLKSKEVSSWRSVSLSSRSFYDSGSGKNNFTDLRKSPHGHSKKVHPKKSGHDSSRDLSVPVLIWTIRRLTKEKVQTASEVSSMLQNLVVERASAKEEAIILQAELDSRALILETEKKELQSVLEKELDRRSSDWSLKLEKYQIEQHRLREKVRELAEQNVSL
;
A
#
# COMPACT_ATOMS: atom_id res chain seq x y z
N MET A 1 4.32 -53.59 47.69
CA MET A 1 3.24 -53.75 46.69
C MET A 1 3.00 -52.39 46.09
N ASP A 2 3.67 -52.12 44.98
CA ASP A 2 3.75 -50.82 44.34
C ASP A 2 2.40 -50.42 43.74
N THR A 3 1.78 -49.36 44.28
CA THR A 3 0.58 -48.75 43.68
C THR A 3 1.01 -47.67 42.70
N SER A 4 1.41 -48.12 41.51
CA SER A 4 1.66 -47.25 40.38
C SER A 4 0.36 -46.52 40.00
N LEU A 5 0.28 -45.25 40.44
CA LEU A 5 -0.70 -44.25 40.08
C LEU A 5 -0.75 -44.15 38.55
N ILE A 6 -1.71 -44.84 37.93
CA ILE A 6 -1.95 -44.78 36.48
C ILE A 6 -2.45 -43.37 36.17
N HIS A 7 -1.50 -42.48 35.89
CA HIS A 7 -1.76 -41.17 35.32
C HIS A 7 -2.27 -41.40 33.89
N VAL A 8 -3.57 -41.68 33.74
CA VAL A 8 -4.24 -41.73 32.44
C VAL A 8 -4.24 -40.31 31.87
N LYS A 9 -3.16 -39.97 31.18
CA LYS A 9 -2.98 -38.73 30.46
C LYS A 9 -3.86 -38.82 29.21
N SER A 10 -5.16 -38.57 29.37
CA SER A 10 -6.13 -38.60 28.28
C SER A 10 -5.63 -37.69 27.13
N PRO A 11 -5.25 -38.25 25.97
CA PRO A 11 -4.67 -37.49 24.85
C PRO A 11 -5.60 -36.36 24.39
N TYR A 12 -6.90 -36.54 24.52
CA TYR A 12 -7.93 -35.56 24.20
C TYR A 12 -7.86 -34.30 25.09
N ILE A 13 -7.57 -34.43 26.39
CA ILE A 13 -7.45 -33.27 27.29
C ILE A 13 -6.19 -32.44 26.95
N LYS A 14 -5.11 -33.10 26.52
CA LYS A 14 -3.87 -32.42 26.10
C LYS A 14 -4.09 -31.61 24.82
N ILE A 15 -4.81 -32.16 23.84
CA ILE A 15 -5.11 -31.48 22.58
C ILE A 15 -6.04 -30.27 22.82
N MET A 16 -7.06 -30.41 23.67
CA MET A 16 -7.96 -29.30 24.00
C MET A 16 -7.25 -28.19 24.78
N LYS A 17 -6.34 -28.53 25.71
CA LYS A 17 -5.50 -27.54 26.40
C LYS A 17 -4.53 -26.83 25.45
N ASN A 18 -3.93 -27.54 24.49
CA ASN A 18 -3.03 -26.92 23.50
C ASN A 18 -3.77 -26.00 22.53
N ASN A 19 -4.96 -26.39 22.06
CA ASN A 19 -5.75 -25.57 21.13
C ASN A 19 -6.31 -24.31 21.80
N PHE A 20 -6.69 -24.40 23.08
CA PHE A 20 -7.08 -23.24 23.88
C PHE A 20 -5.93 -22.22 24.02
N PHE A 21 -4.70 -22.71 24.23
CA PHE A 21 -3.52 -21.85 24.27
C PHE A 21 -3.13 -21.29 22.89
N PHE A 22 -3.35 -22.03 21.81
CA PHE A 22 -3.04 -21.57 20.45
C PHE A 22 -3.93 -20.37 20.07
N PHE A 23 -5.21 -20.38 20.44
CA PHE A 23 -6.11 -19.26 20.18
C PHE A 23 -5.83 -18.04 21.08
N ARG A 24 -5.49 -18.26 22.36
CA ARG A 24 -5.20 -17.17 23.33
C ARG A 24 -3.85 -16.48 23.11
N SER A 25 -2.92 -17.10 22.38
CA SER A 25 -1.60 -16.51 22.11
C SER A 25 -1.62 -15.49 20.96
N SER A 26 -2.71 -15.38 20.19
CA SER A 26 -2.79 -14.45 19.05
C SER A 26 -3.26 -13.04 19.41
N THR A 27 -3.75 -12.79 20.64
CA THR A 27 -4.33 -11.48 21.03
C THR A 27 -3.68 -10.83 22.26
N ASN A 28 -2.66 -11.45 22.87
CA ASN A 28 -1.98 -10.84 24.02
C ASN A 28 -0.72 -10.08 23.58
N ASN A 29 -0.92 -8.86 23.09
CA ASN A 29 0.04 -7.80 23.37
C ASN A 29 -0.68 -6.47 23.59
N ALA A 30 -1.23 -6.33 24.79
CA ALA A 30 -1.56 -5.03 25.34
C ALA A 30 -1.14 -5.01 26.81
N ASN A 31 -0.33 -3.99 27.12
CA ASN A 31 -0.07 -3.34 28.41
C ASN A 31 0.68 -4.11 29.53
N LYS A 32 2.01 -3.85 29.63
CA LYS A 32 2.61 -2.89 30.59
C LYS A 32 4.16 -2.86 30.56
N THR A 33 4.74 -1.77 30.05
CA THR A 33 6.07 -1.24 30.46
C THR A 33 6.00 0.30 30.33
N PRO A 34 6.51 1.11 31.28
CA PRO A 34 6.35 2.56 31.23
C PRO A 34 7.35 3.17 30.24
N SER A 35 6.85 3.98 29.30
CA SER A 35 7.67 4.69 28.32
C SER A 35 8.34 5.94 28.91
N PRO A 36 9.60 6.25 28.55
CA PRO A 36 10.24 7.52 28.90
C PRO A 36 9.72 8.68 28.03
N PRO A 37 9.86 9.94 28.45
CA PRO A 37 9.27 11.08 27.76
C PRO A 37 10.19 11.53 26.64
N LEU A 38 9.78 11.36 25.38
CA LEU A 38 10.53 11.91 24.25
C LEU A 38 9.63 12.70 23.32
N LYS A 39 10.01 13.97 23.21
CA LYS A 39 9.41 15.01 22.40
C LYS A 39 9.39 14.60 20.93
N SER A 40 8.29 15.02 20.30
CA SER A 40 8.02 15.00 18.87
C SER A 40 9.17 15.49 17.99
N LYS A 41 9.60 14.63 17.06
CA LYS A 41 9.83 14.92 15.63
C LYS A 41 10.47 13.69 15.00
N GLU A 42 9.72 12.96 14.19
CA GLU A 42 10.19 12.49 12.89
C GLU A 42 9.04 11.81 12.14
N VAL A 43 8.81 12.35 10.95
CA VAL A 43 7.76 11.99 10.01
C VAL A 43 8.28 10.81 9.21
N SER A 44 7.77 9.61 9.48
CA SER A 44 8.11 8.42 8.71
C SER A 44 7.27 8.33 7.44
N SER A 45 7.94 8.72 6.35
CA SER A 45 7.66 8.53 4.93
C SER A 45 6.82 7.29 4.57
N TRP A 46 5.57 7.51 4.20
CA TRP A 46 4.73 6.51 3.54
C TRP A 46 5.20 6.34 2.09
N ARG A 47 5.72 5.15 1.77
CA ARG A 47 6.16 4.78 0.43
C ARG A 47 4.95 4.25 -0.35
N SER A 48 4.23 5.15 -1.02
CA SER A 48 3.13 4.82 -1.94
C SER A 48 3.68 4.12 -3.19
N VAL A 49 3.18 2.90 -3.45
CA VAL A 49 3.46 2.13 -4.66
C VAL A 49 2.54 2.62 -5.77
N SER A 50 3.11 3.33 -6.75
CA SER A 50 2.38 3.78 -7.93
C SER A 50 2.31 2.65 -8.96
N LEU A 51 1.10 2.14 -9.23
CA LEU A 51 0.81 1.32 -10.40
C LEU A 51 0.69 2.25 -11.61
N SER A 52 1.81 2.45 -12.32
CA SER A 52 1.77 3.13 -13.61
C SER A 52 1.37 2.13 -14.69
N SER A 53 0.16 2.30 -15.22
CA SER A 53 -0.33 1.58 -16.39
C SER A 53 0.63 1.72 -17.57
N ARG A 54 0.98 0.56 -18.09
CA ARG A 54 1.75 0.28 -19.30
C ARG A 54 0.95 0.75 -20.53
N SER A 55 1.36 1.84 -21.17
CA SER A 55 0.93 2.17 -22.54
C SER A 55 2.06 1.90 -23.53
N PHE A 56 1.86 0.90 -24.38
CA PHE A 56 2.74 0.48 -25.47
C PHE A 56 2.31 1.19 -26.76
N TYR A 57 3.19 2.03 -27.32
CA TYR A 57 3.51 2.25 -28.75
C TYR A 57 4.89 2.94 -28.72
N ASP A 58 6.01 2.24 -28.92
CA ASP A 58 6.64 1.90 -30.20
C ASP A 58 6.71 3.07 -31.19
N SER A 59 7.89 3.72 -31.28
CA SER A 59 8.62 3.94 -32.54
C SER A 59 9.71 5.01 -32.38
N GLY A 60 10.96 4.63 -32.63
CA GLY A 60 11.85 5.47 -33.42
C GLY A 60 12.99 6.24 -32.72
N SER A 61 14.17 5.63 -32.77
CA SER A 61 15.41 6.25 -33.27
C SER A 61 16.20 7.21 -32.36
N GLY A 62 17.45 6.82 -32.10
CA GLY A 62 18.56 7.79 -32.14
C GLY A 62 19.52 7.73 -30.97
N LYS A 63 20.55 6.88 -31.09
CA LYS A 63 21.78 6.86 -30.30
C LYS A 63 22.35 8.28 -30.06
N ASN A 64 22.61 8.64 -28.81
CA ASN A 64 23.50 9.73 -28.43
C ASN A 64 24.63 9.19 -27.54
N ASN A 65 25.76 8.88 -28.18
CA ASN A 65 27.04 8.67 -27.51
C ASN A 65 27.52 10.03 -26.98
N PHE A 66 27.54 10.22 -25.67
CA PHE A 66 28.26 11.35 -25.08
C PHE A 66 29.77 11.08 -25.17
N THR A 67 30.41 11.71 -26.15
CA THR A 67 31.85 11.78 -26.29
C THR A 67 32.40 12.78 -25.26
N ASP A 68 33.19 12.28 -24.32
CA ASP A 68 33.95 13.08 -23.35
C ASP A 68 35.11 13.80 -24.06
N LEU A 69 35.02 15.12 -24.20
CA LEU A 69 36.03 15.98 -24.81
C LEU A 69 36.58 16.99 -23.78
N ARG A 70 37.27 16.48 -22.75
CA ARG A 70 38.27 17.25 -22.01
C ARG A 70 39.68 16.89 -22.45
N LYS A 71 40.08 17.37 -23.64
CA LYS A 71 41.50 17.63 -23.95
C LYS A 71 41.64 18.93 -24.72
N SER A 72 42.30 19.89 -24.08
CA SER A 72 42.81 21.11 -24.71
C SER A 72 44.16 20.80 -25.35
N PRO A 73 44.38 21.03 -26.66
CA PRO A 73 45.70 21.25 -27.21
C PRO A 73 45.94 22.75 -27.30
N HIS A 74 46.61 23.24 -26.27
CA HIS A 74 47.78 24.11 -26.37
C HIS A 74 48.03 24.77 -27.75
N GLY A 75 47.69 26.07 -27.80
CA GLY A 75 48.49 27.15 -28.37
C GLY A 75 48.95 27.06 -29.82
N HIS A 76 48.27 27.80 -30.72
CA HIS A 76 48.93 28.64 -31.72
C HIS A 76 47.97 29.74 -32.21
N SER A 77 48.15 30.95 -31.71
CA SER A 77 47.48 32.16 -32.20
C SER A 77 47.97 32.50 -33.60
N LYS A 78 47.23 32.09 -34.64
CA LYS A 78 47.32 32.71 -35.97
C LYS A 78 46.22 33.76 -36.08
N LYS A 79 46.62 35.02 -36.11
CA LYS A 79 45.79 36.17 -36.50
C LYS A 79 45.29 35.95 -37.93
N VAL A 80 44.07 35.44 -38.07
CA VAL A 80 43.35 35.42 -39.34
C VAL A 80 42.48 36.66 -39.35
N HIS A 81 42.80 37.60 -40.23
CA HIS A 81 41.92 38.73 -40.52
C HIS A 81 40.59 38.20 -41.07
N PRO A 82 39.43 38.72 -40.62
CA PRO A 82 38.17 38.36 -41.25
C PRO A 82 38.21 38.84 -42.69
N LYS A 83 38.24 37.90 -43.64
CA LYS A 83 37.89 38.19 -45.03
C LYS A 83 36.46 38.72 -44.99
N LYS A 84 36.31 39.99 -45.37
CA LYS A 84 35.01 40.62 -45.62
C LYS A 84 34.33 39.76 -46.69
N SER A 85 33.37 38.94 -46.30
CA SER A 85 32.37 38.43 -47.24
C SER A 85 31.52 39.63 -47.62
N GLY A 86 31.94 40.31 -48.69
CA GLY A 86 31.14 41.34 -49.33
C GLY A 86 29.78 40.77 -49.71
N HIS A 87 28.75 41.60 -49.54
CA HIS A 87 27.58 41.76 -50.42
C HIS A 87 27.21 40.54 -51.28
N ASP A 88 26.05 39.90 -51.13
CA ASP A 88 24.74 40.51 -51.33
C ASP A 88 23.65 39.73 -50.61
N SER A 89 23.02 40.34 -49.61
CA SER A 89 21.60 40.07 -49.34
C SER A 89 20.95 41.32 -48.73
N SER A 90 21.35 42.51 -49.20
CA SER A 90 20.41 43.63 -49.22
C SER A 90 19.43 43.33 -50.35
N ARG A 91 18.44 42.47 -50.08
CA ARG A 91 17.26 42.45 -50.93
C ARG A 91 16.64 43.83 -50.74
N ASP A 92 16.83 44.72 -51.70
CA ASP A 92 16.04 45.94 -51.86
C ASP A 92 14.60 45.49 -52.16
N LEU A 93 13.92 45.03 -51.11
CA LEU A 93 12.50 44.72 -51.12
C LEU A 93 11.81 46.05 -51.26
N SER A 94 11.15 46.25 -52.41
CA SER A 94 10.33 47.43 -52.60
C SER A 94 9.33 47.53 -51.43
N VAL A 95 9.13 48.75 -50.93
CA VAL A 95 8.25 49.04 -49.79
C VAL A 95 6.89 48.29 -49.88
N PRO A 96 6.25 48.14 -51.06
CA PRO A 96 5.02 47.34 -51.18
C PRO A 96 5.16 45.85 -50.82
N VAL A 97 6.27 45.20 -51.19
CA VAL A 97 6.51 43.78 -50.89
C VAL A 97 6.72 43.56 -49.39
N LEU A 98 7.42 44.50 -48.74
CA LEU A 98 7.61 44.47 -47.28
C LEU A 98 6.27 44.63 -46.55
N ILE A 99 5.45 45.59 -46.95
CA ILE A 99 4.10 45.81 -46.38
C ILE A 99 3.23 44.55 -46.55
N TRP A 100 3.25 43.92 -47.73
CA TRP A 100 2.50 42.69 -47.98
C TRP A 100 2.97 41.53 -47.08
N THR A 101 4.29 41.37 -46.93
CA THR A 101 4.89 40.33 -46.08
C THR A 101 4.52 40.54 -44.61
N ILE A 102 4.60 41.78 -44.11
CA ILE A 102 4.20 42.12 -42.73
C ILE A 102 2.72 41.80 -42.50
N ARG A 103 1.84 42.14 -43.44
CA ARG A 103 0.40 41.83 -43.34
C ARG A 103 0.16 40.33 -43.31
N ARG A 104 0.84 39.55 -44.16
CA ARG A 104 0.74 38.08 -44.17
C ARG A 104 1.20 37.47 -42.85
N LEU A 105 2.39 37.84 -42.39
CA LEU A 105 2.96 37.35 -41.12
C LEU A 105 2.10 37.73 -39.92
N THR A 106 1.46 38.91 -39.94
CA THR A 106 0.55 39.33 -38.87
C THR A 106 -0.69 38.43 -38.82
N LYS A 107 -1.26 38.05 -39.97
CA LYS A 107 -2.40 37.12 -40.03
C LYS A 107 -2.01 35.72 -39.53
N GLU A 108 -0.88 35.19 -39.99
CA GLU A 108 -0.37 33.88 -39.55
C GLU A 108 -0.10 33.86 -38.04
N LYS A 109 0.49 34.93 -37.49
CA LYS A 109 0.71 35.08 -36.05
C LYS A 109 -0.60 35.06 -35.26
N VAL A 110 -1.64 35.74 -35.74
CA VAL A 110 -2.95 35.75 -35.08
C VAL A 110 -3.61 34.37 -35.15
N GLN A 111 -3.54 33.70 -36.31
CA GLN A 111 -4.09 32.36 -36.49
C GLN A 111 -3.42 31.35 -35.56
N THR A 112 -2.09 31.28 -35.59
CA THR A 112 -1.31 30.39 -34.71
C THR A 112 -1.53 30.69 -33.23
N ALA A 113 -1.63 31.97 -32.85
CA ALA A 113 -1.97 32.34 -31.47
C ALA A 113 -3.38 31.84 -31.06
N SER A 114 -4.35 31.88 -31.98
CA SER A 114 -5.71 31.38 -31.71
C SER A 114 -5.75 29.86 -31.56
N GLU A 115 -4.98 29.12 -32.36
CA GLU A 115 -4.85 27.66 -32.26
C GLU A 115 -4.17 27.23 -30.96
N VAL A 116 -3.07 27.89 -30.60
CA VAL A 116 -2.40 27.64 -29.31
C VAL A 116 -3.33 27.97 -28.16
N SER A 117 -4.12 29.04 -28.26
CA SER A 117 -5.10 29.41 -27.24
C SER A 117 -6.20 28.35 -27.09
N SER A 118 -6.77 27.85 -28.18
CA SER A 118 -7.81 26.81 -28.12
C SER A 118 -7.27 25.50 -27.56
N MET A 119 -6.06 25.09 -27.95
CA MET A 119 -5.38 23.93 -27.38
C MET A 119 -5.16 24.07 -25.87
N LEU A 120 -4.70 25.24 -25.40
CA LEU A 120 -4.51 25.49 -23.97
C LEU A 120 -5.83 25.45 -23.20
N GLN A 121 -6.91 26.00 -23.76
CA GLN A 121 -8.23 25.93 -23.12
C GLN A 121 -8.71 24.49 -22.99
N ASN A 122 -8.59 23.68 -24.04
CA ASN A 122 -8.95 22.26 -23.99
C ASN A 122 -8.14 21.52 -22.92
N LEU A 123 -6.82 21.74 -22.86
CA LEU A 123 -5.98 21.12 -21.82
C LEU A 123 -6.40 21.53 -20.40
N VAL A 124 -6.82 22.78 -20.21
CA VAL A 124 -7.33 23.26 -18.92
C VAL A 124 -8.64 22.56 -18.56
N VAL A 125 -9.55 22.39 -19.52
CA VAL A 125 -10.84 21.68 -19.33
C VAL A 125 -10.60 20.21 -19.00
N GLU A 126 -9.78 19.50 -19.77
CA GLU A 126 -9.45 18.10 -19.53
C GLU A 126 -8.81 17.90 -18.15
N ARG A 127 -7.87 18.78 -17.77
CA ARG A 127 -7.24 18.73 -16.45
C ARG A 127 -8.26 18.97 -15.32
N ALA A 128 -9.22 19.86 -15.53
CA ALA A 128 -10.28 20.10 -14.56
C ALA A 128 -11.20 18.88 -14.42
N SER A 129 -11.61 18.27 -15.54
CA SER A 129 -12.42 17.05 -15.56
C SER A 129 -11.72 15.88 -14.85
N ALA A 130 -10.48 15.59 -15.23
CA ALA A 130 -9.70 14.52 -14.62
C ALA A 130 -9.47 14.73 -13.11
N LYS A 131 -9.33 15.98 -12.67
CA LYS A 131 -9.21 16.30 -11.25
C LYS A 131 -10.51 16.03 -10.49
N GLU A 132 -11.65 16.38 -11.07
CA GLU A 132 -12.96 16.14 -10.46
C GLU A 132 -13.25 14.64 -10.37
N GLU A 133 -13.00 13.88 -11.45
CA GLU A 133 -13.13 12.43 -11.45
C GLU A 133 -12.23 11.78 -10.38
N ALA A 134 -10.99 12.26 -10.22
CA ALA A 134 -10.10 11.76 -9.19
C ALA A 134 -10.63 12.01 -7.76
N ILE A 135 -11.28 13.16 -7.52
CA ILE A 135 -11.89 13.48 -6.22
C ILE A 135 -13.06 12.54 -5.95
N ILE A 136 -13.93 12.31 -6.94
CA ILE A 136 -15.08 11.40 -6.81
C ILE A 136 -14.61 9.97 -6.53
N LEU A 137 -13.66 9.46 -7.31
CA LEU A 137 -13.11 8.11 -7.13
C LEU A 137 -12.43 7.96 -5.77
N GLN A 138 -11.73 8.99 -5.30
CA GLN A 138 -11.13 8.97 -3.97
C GLN A 138 -12.20 8.88 -2.87
N ALA A 139 -13.26 9.68 -2.96
CA ALA A 139 -14.36 9.64 -1.99
C ALA A 139 -15.07 8.28 -2.00
N GLU A 140 -15.27 7.68 -3.18
CA GLU A 140 -15.83 6.33 -3.30
C GLU A 140 -14.93 5.27 -2.64
N LEU A 141 -13.61 5.32 -2.91
CA LEU A 141 -12.64 4.43 -2.27
C LEU A 141 -12.66 4.56 -0.74
N ASP A 142 -12.68 5.79 -0.22
CA ASP A 142 -12.70 6.04 1.22
C ASP A 142 -13.98 5.51 1.87
N SER A 143 -15.13 5.68 1.21
CA SER A 143 -16.41 5.11 1.70
C SER A 143 -16.40 3.58 1.72
N ARG A 144 -15.88 2.94 0.67
CA ARG A 144 -15.74 1.47 0.60
C ARG A 144 -14.77 0.95 1.67
N ALA A 145 -13.67 1.66 1.91
CA ALA A 145 -12.70 1.31 2.94
C ALA A 145 -13.33 1.37 4.34
N LEU A 146 -14.16 2.37 4.61
CA LEU A 146 -14.88 2.50 5.88
C LEU A 146 -15.87 1.35 6.10
N ILE A 147 -16.64 0.98 5.07
CA ILE A 147 -17.57 -0.16 5.12
C ILE A 147 -16.82 -1.45 5.46
N LEU A 148 -15.75 -1.75 4.72
CA LEU A 148 -14.94 -2.96 4.94
C LEU A 148 -14.34 -3.01 6.35
N GLU A 149 -13.89 -1.88 6.89
CA GLU A 149 -13.35 -1.84 8.25
C GLU A 149 -14.44 -2.09 9.31
N THR A 150 -15.69 -1.65 9.07
CA THR A 150 -16.81 -1.97 9.97
C THR A 150 -17.22 -3.44 9.90
N GLU A 151 -17.34 -4.00 8.69
CA GLU A 151 -17.67 -5.43 8.49
C GLU A 151 -16.61 -6.33 9.12
N LYS A 152 -15.33 -5.99 8.95
CA LYS A 152 -14.22 -6.71 9.59
C LYS A 152 -14.35 -6.73 11.12
N LYS A 153 -14.67 -5.59 11.74
CA LYS A 153 -14.85 -5.50 13.20
C LYS A 153 -16.07 -6.30 13.67
N GLU A 154 -17.15 -6.26 12.91
CA GLU A 154 -18.36 -7.04 13.21
C GLU A 154 -18.06 -8.54 13.14
N LEU A 155 -17.44 -9.01 12.05
CA LEU A 155 -17.04 -10.41 11.90
C LEU A 155 -16.07 -10.87 12.99
N GLN A 156 -15.12 -10.02 13.38
CA GLN A 156 -14.23 -10.29 14.50
C GLN A 156 -15.01 -10.44 15.81
N SER A 157 -15.96 -9.54 16.10
CA SER A 157 -16.79 -9.62 17.29
C SER A 157 -17.67 -10.86 17.32
N VAL A 158 -18.28 -11.23 16.18
CA VAL A 158 -19.10 -12.45 16.05
C VAL A 158 -18.26 -13.70 16.31
N LEU A 159 -17.06 -13.77 15.73
CA LEU A 159 -16.16 -14.89 15.92
C LEU A 159 -15.72 -15.04 17.38
N GLU A 160 -15.36 -13.94 18.05
CA GLU A 160 -14.97 -13.94 19.46
C GLU A 160 -16.10 -14.47 20.35
N LYS A 161 -17.33 -13.96 20.14
CA LYS A 161 -18.52 -14.43 20.87
C LYS A 161 -18.81 -15.91 20.64
N GLU A 162 -18.66 -16.41 19.42
CA GLU A 162 -18.90 -17.83 19.12
C GLU A 162 -17.84 -18.74 19.73
N LEU A 163 -16.58 -18.28 19.78
CA LEU A 163 -15.51 -19.00 20.48
C LEU A 163 -15.75 -19.04 21.98
N ASP A 164 -16.15 -17.92 22.59
CA ASP A 164 -16.48 -17.86 24.02
C ASP A 164 -17.67 -18.75 24.36
N ARG A 165 -18.72 -18.73 23.53
CA ARG A 165 -19.89 -19.59 23.67
C ARG A 165 -19.50 -21.07 23.61
N ARG A 166 -18.76 -21.49 22.57
CA ARG A 166 -18.30 -22.89 22.43
C ARG A 166 -17.34 -23.29 23.54
N SER A 167 -16.44 -22.41 23.94
CA SER A 167 -15.52 -22.65 25.05
C SER A 167 -16.28 -22.91 26.34
N SER A 168 -17.34 -22.13 26.60
CA SER A 168 -18.23 -22.31 27.75
C SER A 168 -18.99 -23.64 27.68
N ASP A 169 -19.57 -23.99 26.53
CA ASP A 169 -20.26 -25.27 26.31
C ASP A 169 -19.35 -26.48 26.58
N TRP A 170 -18.11 -26.44 26.05
CA TRP A 170 -17.12 -27.49 26.27
C TRP A 170 -16.66 -27.56 27.71
N SER A 171 -16.50 -26.41 28.38
CA SER A 171 -16.14 -26.34 29.79
C SER A 171 -17.22 -26.98 30.67
N LEU A 172 -18.49 -26.68 30.42
CA LEU A 172 -19.62 -27.29 31.11
C LEU A 172 -19.68 -28.82 30.89
N LYS A 173 -19.43 -29.27 29.66
CA LYS A 173 -19.40 -30.71 29.35
C LYS A 173 -18.24 -31.40 30.07
N LEU A 174 -17.07 -30.77 30.14
CA LEU A 174 -15.92 -31.28 30.86
C LEU A 174 -16.20 -31.41 32.37
N GLU A 175 -16.79 -30.40 32.98
CA GLU A 175 -17.17 -30.39 34.39
C GLU A 175 -18.11 -31.56 34.72
N LYS A 176 -19.14 -31.79 33.88
CA LYS A 176 -20.06 -32.93 34.03
C LYS A 176 -19.32 -34.27 34.03
N TYR A 177 -18.38 -34.46 33.12
CA TYR A 177 -17.58 -35.69 33.08
C TYR A 177 -16.67 -35.82 34.30
N GLN A 178 -16.09 -34.72 34.79
CA GLN A 178 -15.24 -34.73 35.98
C GLN A 178 -16.03 -35.12 37.24
N ILE A 179 -17.23 -34.54 37.40
CA ILE A 179 -18.15 -34.89 38.50
C ILE A 179 -18.53 -36.38 38.42
N GLU A 180 -18.91 -36.87 37.24
CA GLU A 180 -19.30 -38.28 37.08
C GLU A 180 -18.13 -39.24 37.32
N GLN A 181 -16.93 -38.89 36.85
CA GLN A 181 -15.71 -39.64 37.15
C GLN A 181 -15.42 -39.69 38.66
N HIS A 182 -15.58 -38.57 39.36
CA HIS A 182 -15.42 -38.53 40.81
C HIS A 182 -16.45 -39.44 41.49
N ARG A 183 -17.73 -39.34 41.11
CA ARG A 183 -18.83 -40.15 41.65
C ARG A 183 -18.57 -41.66 41.48
N LEU A 184 -18.11 -42.07 40.30
CA LEU A 184 -17.79 -43.47 40.03
C LEU A 184 -16.60 -43.96 40.85
N ARG A 185 -15.57 -43.11 41.06
CA ARG A 185 -14.43 -43.45 41.92
C ARG A 185 -14.83 -43.64 43.38
N GLU A 186 -15.74 -42.83 43.91
CA GLU A 186 -16.28 -43.03 45.27
C GLU A 186 -17.01 -44.36 45.39
N LYS A 187 -17.89 -44.67 44.44
CA LYS A 187 -18.60 -45.97 44.44
C LYS A 187 -17.65 -47.16 44.43
N VAL A 188 -16.55 -47.08 43.67
CA VAL A 188 -15.55 -48.14 43.64
C VAL A 188 -14.86 -48.28 45.00
N ARG A 189 -14.59 -47.18 45.71
CA ARG A 189 -14.05 -47.22 47.08
C ARG A 189 -15.02 -47.84 48.07
N GLU A 190 -16.27 -47.40 48.08
CA GLU A 190 -17.31 -47.92 48.97
C GLU A 190 -17.49 -49.44 48.80
N LEU A 191 -17.54 -49.93 47.55
CA LEU A 191 -17.63 -51.37 47.26
C LEU A 191 -16.39 -52.13 47.72
N ALA A 192 -15.20 -51.55 47.59
CA ALA A 192 -13.97 -52.16 48.08
C ALA A 192 -13.96 -52.29 49.62
N GLU A 193 -14.43 -51.27 50.35
CA GLU A 193 -14.53 -51.31 51.82
C GLU A 193 -15.56 -52.33 52.30
N GLN A 194 -16.72 -52.42 51.64
CA GLN A 194 -17.74 -53.43 51.94
C GLN A 194 -17.22 -54.86 51.77
N ASN A 195 -16.42 -55.10 50.73
CA ASN A 195 -15.86 -56.43 50.45
C ASN A 195 -14.78 -56.87 51.45
N VAL A 196 -14.10 -55.93 52.13
CA VAL A 196 -13.07 -56.26 53.14
C VAL A 196 -13.68 -56.50 54.53
N SER A 197 -14.92 -56.07 54.75
CA SER A 197 -15.64 -56.24 56.03
C SER A 197 -16.46 -57.54 56.12
N LEU A 198 -16.50 -58.35 55.05
CA LEU A 198 -17.11 -59.68 54.98
C LEU A 198 -16.06 -60.78 55.17
#